data_AF-A0A961LHW4-F1
#
_entry.id   AF-A0A961LHW4-F1
#
_cell.length_a   1.000
_cell.length_b   1.000
_cell.length_c   1.000
_cell.angle_alpha   90.00
_cell.angle_beta   90.00
_cell.angle_gamma   90.00
#
_symmetry.space_group_name_H-M   'P 1'
#
loop_
_entity.id
_entity.type
_entity.pdbx_description
1 polymer ?
#
loop_
_entity_poly.entity_id
_entity_poly.type
_entity_poly.pdbx_seq_one_letter_code
_entity_poly.pdbx_strand_id
1 'polypeptide(L)'
;MRLLDWVCNLLAIFAGSYLVAIMLGIVFQATARSLGFSGSSHIFTFSEYGLLYIAMAASPWLVRLKGHVFIEMFTAALPSAFARPFSRFIGVVCVVICLLLLWYSGQATIKAFVRHDADMRSIDMPKWLLLGSMPLCFGLMALNFLRFVFGPEPMHTGEAGVHE
;
A
#
# COMPACT_ATOMS: atom_id res chain seq x y z
N MET A 1 10.52 -3.88 -16.92
CA MET A 1 9.15 -4.22 -16.48
C MET A 1 9.12 -5.46 -15.59
N ARG A 2 9.72 -6.59 -15.98
CA ARG A 2 9.80 -7.81 -15.14
C ARG A 2 10.37 -7.62 -13.72
N LEU A 3 11.33 -6.69 -13.55
CA LEU A 3 11.90 -6.36 -12.23
C LEU A 3 10.86 -5.74 -11.28
N LEU A 4 10.02 -4.83 -11.77
CA LEU A 4 8.97 -4.19 -10.97
C LEU A 4 7.92 -5.24 -10.56
N ASP A 5 7.56 -6.14 -11.48
CA ASP A 5 6.62 -7.21 -11.21
C ASP A 5 7.14 -8.17 -10.13
N TRP A 6 8.44 -8.49 -10.18
CA TRP A 6 9.10 -9.34 -9.20
C TRP A 6 9.18 -8.68 -7.81
N VAL A 7 9.56 -7.40 -7.76
CA VAL A 7 9.59 -6.61 -6.52
C VAL A 7 8.19 -6.56 -5.89
N CYS A 8 7.15 -6.23 -6.66
CA CYS A 8 5.77 -6.21 -6.14
C CYS A 8 5.32 -7.59 -5.63
N ASN A 9 5.66 -8.68 -6.33
CA ASN A 9 5.30 -10.03 -5.87
C ASN A 9 6.01 -10.40 -4.56
N LEU A 10 7.30 -10.07 -4.42
CA LEU A 10 8.03 -10.31 -3.17
C LEU A 10 7.45 -9.50 -2.01
N LEU A 11 7.15 -8.22 -2.23
CA LEU A 11 6.52 -7.37 -1.23
C LEU A 11 5.15 -7.92 -0.81
N ALA A 12 4.37 -8.46 -1.76
CA ALA A 12 3.07 -9.07 -1.48
C ALA A 12 3.22 -10.37 -0.66
N ILE A 13 4.18 -11.23 -1.00
CA ILE A 13 4.47 -12.46 -0.22
C ILE A 13 4.89 -12.08 1.20
N PHE A 14 5.78 -11.11 1.34
CA PHE A 14 6.22 -10.61 2.64
C PHE A 14 5.06 -10.04 3.47
N ALA A 15 4.22 -9.20 2.85
CA ALA A 15 3.02 -8.64 3.48
C ALA A 15 2.05 -9.74 3.93
N GLY A 16 1.79 -10.74 3.09
CA GLY A 16 0.91 -11.87 3.40
C GLY A 16 1.47 -12.76 4.52
N SER A 17 2.75 -13.13 4.47
CA SER A 17 3.38 -13.94 5.52
C SER A 17 3.39 -13.22 6.86
N TYR A 18 3.63 -11.92 6.83
CA TYR A 18 3.69 -11.09 8.03
C TYR A 18 2.28 -10.82 8.61
N LEU A 19 1.25 -10.72 7.77
CA LEU A 19 -0.15 -10.67 8.20
C LEU A 19 -0.56 -11.93 8.99
N VAL A 20 -0.19 -13.11 8.49
CA VAL A 20 -0.43 -14.38 9.19
C VAL A 20 0.31 -14.41 10.53
N ALA A 21 1.56 -13.94 10.56
CA ALA A 21 2.34 -13.87 11.79
C ALA A 21 1.70 -12.95 12.85
N ILE A 22 1.21 -11.77 12.46
CA ILE A 22 0.48 -10.87 13.36
C ILE A 22 -0.81 -11.52 13.85
N MET A 23 -1.58 -12.15 12.96
CA MET A 23 -2.83 -12.82 13.34
C MET A 23 -2.57 -13.86 14.44
N LEU A 24 -1.56 -14.72 14.25
CA LEU A 24 -1.17 -15.71 15.26
C LEU A 24 -0.70 -15.05 16.56
N GLY A 25 0.07 -13.97 16.47
CA GLY A 25 0.54 -13.21 17.62
C GLY A 25 -0.59 -12.60 18.45
N ILE A 26 -1.58 -11.99 17.79
CA ILE A 26 -2.76 -11.41 18.43
C ILE A 26 -3.61 -12.51 19.08
N VAL A 27 -3.86 -13.63 18.39
CA VAL A 27 -4.61 -14.77 18.95
C VAL A 27 -3.92 -15.32 20.19
N PHE A 28 -2.61 -15.56 20.12
CA PHE A 28 -1.83 -16.04 21.27
C PHE A 28 -1.92 -15.09 22.46
N GLN A 29 -1.77 -13.78 22.22
CA GLN A 29 -1.87 -12.77 23.26
C GLN A 29 -3.28 -12.70 23.87
N ALA A 30 -4.32 -12.78 23.03
CA ALA A 30 -5.70 -12.79 23.49
C ALA A 30 -5.98 -14.02 24.37
N THR A 31 -5.49 -15.20 23.97
CA THR A 31 -5.61 -16.42 24.77
C THR A 31 -4.85 -16.32 26.10
N ALA A 32 -3.60 -15.83 26.09
CA ALA A 32 -2.81 -15.66 27.30
C ALA A 32 -3.48 -14.71 28.30
N ARG A 33 -4.08 -13.62 27.81
CA ARG A 33 -4.84 -12.66 28.64
C ARG A 33 -6.11 -13.28 29.21
N SER A 34 -6.83 -14.09 28.42
CA SER A 34 -8.01 -14.83 28.88
C SER A 34 -7.69 -15.85 29.98
N LEU A 35 -6.45 -16.36 30.02
CA LEU A 35 -5.96 -17.28 31.05
C LEU A 35 -5.40 -16.56 32.29
N GLY A 36 -5.50 -15.22 32.37
CA GLY A 36 -5.06 -14.44 33.52
C GLY A 36 -3.59 -14.01 33.50
N PHE A 37 -2.84 -14.27 32.41
CA PHE A 37 -1.48 -13.78 32.25
C PHE A 37 -1.47 -12.31 31.80
N SER A 38 -0.48 -11.55 32.28
CA SER A 38 -0.20 -10.19 31.80
C SER A 38 0.18 -10.24 30.32
N GLY A 39 -0.58 -9.54 29.46
CA GLY A 39 -0.28 -9.47 28.03
C GLY A 39 0.99 -8.67 27.74
N SER A 40 1.88 -9.20 26.90
CA SER A 40 3.14 -8.52 26.54
C SER A 40 2.92 -7.25 25.71
N SER A 41 3.33 -6.09 26.22
CA SER A 41 3.21 -4.79 25.54
C SER A 41 3.99 -4.71 24.21
N HIS A 42 4.98 -5.58 24.01
CA HIS A 42 5.81 -5.61 22.80
C HIS A 42 5.06 -6.15 21.56
N ILE A 43 4.19 -7.15 21.73
CA ILE A 43 3.43 -7.75 20.62
C ILE A 43 2.42 -6.75 20.05
N PHE A 44 1.87 -5.87 20.90
CA PHE A 44 0.93 -4.84 20.51
C PHE A 44 1.60 -3.80 19.59
N THR A 45 2.72 -3.23 20.01
CA THR A 45 3.48 -2.24 19.22
C THR A 45 4.04 -2.84 17.93
N PHE A 46 4.48 -4.10 17.96
CA PHE A 46 4.90 -4.81 16.74
C PHE A 46 3.75 -5.00 15.74
N SER A 47 2.54 -5.24 16.24
CA SER A 47 1.35 -5.37 15.38
C SER A 47 0.93 -4.03 14.78
N GLU A 48 0.98 -2.94 15.55
CA GLU A 48 0.66 -1.58 15.06
C GLU A 48 1.61 -1.15 13.93
N TYR A 49 2.93 -1.23 14.16
CA TYR A 49 3.92 -0.90 13.15
C TYR A 49 3.89 -1.87 11.99
N GLY A 50 3.65 -3.13 12.30
CA GLY A 50 3.52 -4.16 11.31
C GLY A 50 2.39 -3.95 10.31
N LEU A 51 1.22 -3.53 10.77
CA LEU A 51 0.07 -3.22 9.91
C LEU A 51 0.40 -2.10 8.91
N LEU A 52 1.16 -1.09 9.35
CA LEU A 52 1.65 -0.04 8.44
C LEU A 52 2.54 -0.64 7.33
N TYR A 53 3.52 -1.48 7.69
CA TYR A 53 4.41 -2.09 6.70
C TYR A 53 3.68 -3.02 5.74
N ILE A 54 2.72 -3.82 6.21
CA ILE A 54 1.88 -4.66 5.33
C ILE A 54 1.12 -3.78 4.34
N ALA A 55 0.45 -2.73 4.82
CA ALA A 55 -0.34 -1.85 3.95
C ALA A 55 0.54 -1.20 2.87
N MET A 56 1.70 -0.69 3.26
CA MET A 56 2.66 -0.09 2.33
C MET A 56 3.24 -1.11 1.35
N ALA A 57 3.54 -2.34 1.79
CA ALA A 57 4.10 -3.38 0.93
C ALA A 57 3.07 -4.02 -0.01
N ALA A 58 1.82 -4.18 0.42
CA ALA A 58 0.76 -4.79 -0.39
C ALA A 58 0.21 -3.83 -1.47
N SER A 59 0.23 -2.52 -1.22
CA SER A 59 -0.41 -1.55 -2.11
C SER A 59 0.13 -1.51 -3.56
N PRO A 60 1.45 -1.61 -3.85
CA PRO A 60 1.94 -1.58 -5.22
C PRO A 60 1.55 -2.83 -6.01
N TRP A 61 1.41 -3.97 -5.33
CA TRP A 61 0.89 -5.20 -5.91
C TRP A 61 -0.60 -5.08 -6.23
N LEU A 62 -1.39 -4.49 -5.32
CA LEU A 62 -2.82 -4.26 -5.52
C LEU A 62 -3.11 -3.36 -6.74
N VAL A 63 -2.33 -2.29 -6.91
CA VAL A 63 -2.42 -1.42 -8.11
C VAL A 63 -2.18 -2.22 -9.39
N ARG A 64 -1.25 -3.17 -9.38
CA ARG A 64 -0.95 -4.00 -10.55
C ARG A 64 -2.10 -4.92 -10.92
N LEU A 65 -2.79 -5.48 -9.92
CA LEU A 65 -3.97 -6.33 -10.14
C LEU A 65 -5.21 -5.54 -10.58
N LYS A 66 -5.12 -4.20 -10.65
CA LYS A 66 -6.27 -3.30 -10.87
C LYS A 66 -7.38 -3.55 -9.83
N GLY A 67 -7.03 -4.02 -8.63
CA GLY A 67 -7.98 -4.34 -7.57
C GLY A 67 -8.57 -3.10 -6.86
N HIS A 68 -8.52 -1.92 -7.50
CA HIS A 68 -9.22 -0.75 -7.00
C HIS A 68 -10.72 -0.95 -7.22
N VAL A 69 -11.51 -0.69 -6.18
CA VAL A 69 -12.97 -0.68 -6.31
C VAL A 69 -13.34 0.44 -7.29
N PHE A 70 -13.62 0.06 -8.53
CA PHE A 70 -14.11 0.97 -9.54
C PHE A 70 -15.62 1.06 -9.43
N ILE A 71 -16.16 2.27 -9.58
CA ILE A 71 -17.58 2.43 -9.87
C ILE A 71 -17.73 2.10 -11.36
N GLU A 72 -17.75 0.80 -11.68
CA GLU A 72 -17.84 0.31 -13.06
C GLU A 72 -19.11 0.81 -13.75
N MET A 73 -20.16 1.08 -12.96
CA MET A 73 -21.44 1.63 -13.42
C MET A 73 -21.28 3.01 -14.09
N PHE A 74 -20.32 3.84 -13.65
CA PHE A 74 -20.07 5.15 -14.27
C PHE A 74 -19.25 5.01 -15.56
N THR A 75 -18.32 4.06 -15.62
CA THR A 75 -17.52 3.80 -16.82
C THR A 75 -18.29 3.03 -17.90
N ALA A 76 -19.28 2.21 -17.52
CA ALA A 76 -20.15 1.48 -18.45
C ALA A 76 -21.19 2.37 -19.14
N ALA A 77 -21.53 3.52 -18.54
CA ALA A 77 -22.38 4.54 -19.14
C ALA A 77 -21.65 5.40 -20.19
N LEU A 78 -20.31 5.33 -20.26
CA LEU A 78 -19.52 6.09 -21.22
C LEU A 78 -19.38 5.35 -22.57
N PRO A 79 -19.52 6.05 -23.71
CA PRO A 79 -19.22 5.49 -25.02
C PRO A 79 -17.77 4.98 -25.11
N SER A 80 -17.56 3.84 -25.75
CA SER A 80 -16.26 3.17 -25.89
C SER A 80 -15.14 4.05 -26.47
N ALA A 81 -15.49 5.07 -27.26
CA ALA A 81 -14.56 6.05 -27.81
C ALA A 81 -13.96 7.01 -26.75
N PHE A 82 -14.72 7.34 -25.69
CA PHE A 82 -14.28 8.25 -24.61
C PHE A 82 -13.73 7.51 -23.38
N ALA A 83 -14.06 6.23 -23.21
CA ALA A 83 -13.58 5.42 -22.09
C ALA A 83 -12.05 5.33 -22.02
N ARG A 84 -11.37 5.20 -23.17
CA ARG A 84 -9.90 5.09 -23.26
C ARG A 84 -9.15 6.36 -22.83
N PRO A 85 -9.43 7.56 -23.40
CA PRO A 85 -8.76 8.79 -22.96
C PRO A 85 -9.11 9.16 -21.52
N PHE A 86 -10.36 8.90 -21.08
CA PHE A 86 -10.77 9.13 -19.69
C PHE A 86 -10.01 8.24 -18.70
N SER A 87 -9.85 6.94 -19.01
CA SER A 87 -9.04 6.02 -18.21
C SER A 87 -7.58 6.46 -18.09
N ARG A 88 -7.00 6.96 -19.19
CA ARG A 88 -5.63 7.50 -19.16
C ARG A 88 -5.54 8.78 -18.34
N PHE A 89 -6.52 9.67 -18.43
CA PHE A 89 -6.57 10.89 -17.62
C PHE A 89 -6.59 10.56 -16.12
N ILE A 90 -7.44 9.61 -15.70
CA ILE A 90 -7.46 9.12 -14.31
C ILE A 90 -6.10 8.55 -13.92
N GLY A 91 -5.50 7.73 -14.78
CA GLY A 91 -4.15 7.20 -14.54
C GLY A 91 -3.11 8.30 -14.32
N VAL A 92 -3.14 9.37 -15.13
CA VAL A 92 -2.24 10.54 -14.97
C VAL A 92 -2.50 11.24 -13.64
N VAL A 93 -3.75 11.46 -13.26
CA VAL A 93 -4.11 12.06 -11.97
C VAL A 93 -3.57 11.20 -10.82
N CYS A 94 -3.73 9.87 -10.88
CA CYS A 94 -3.18 8.95 -9.89
C CYS A 94 -1.65 9.02 -9.82
N VAL A 95 -0.94 9.11 -10.95
CA VAL A 95 0.52 9.32 -10.96
C VAL A 95 0.88 10.62 -10.25
N VAL A 96 0.22 11.74 -10.56
CA VAL A 96 0.50 13.05 -9.96
C VAL A 96 0.28 13.00 -8.44
N ILE A 97 -0.82 12.40 -7.99
CA ILE A 97 -1.09 12.24 -6.55
C ILE A 97 -0.01 11.39 -5.88
N CYS A 98 0.38 10.27 -6.49
CA CYS A 98 1.44 9.42 -5.94
C CYS A 98 2.78 10.16 -5.85
N LEU A 99 3.13 10.99 -6.84
CA LEU A 99 4.35 11.80 -6.81
C LEU A 99 4.31 12.91 -5.75
N LEU A 100 3.16 13.56 -5.57
CA LEU A 100 2.96 14.55 -4.51
C LEU A 100 3.10 13.91 -3.12
N LEU A 101 2.50 12.74 -2.93
CA LEU A 101 2.61 11.97 -1.69
C LEU A 101 4.03 11.48 -1.45
N LEU A 102 4.75 11.03 -2.48
CA LEU A 102 6.17 10.69 -2.40
C LEU A 102 7.00 11.88 -1.95
N TRP A 103 6.77 13.07 -2.52
CA TRP A 103 7.49 14.28 -2.16
C TRP A 103 7.23 14.67 -0.70
N TYR A 104 5.95 14.73 -0.31
CA TYR A 104 5.57 15.12 1.05
C TYR A 104 6.06 14.12 2.10
N SER A 105 5.87 12.83 1.85
CA SER A 105 6.35 11.76 2.76
C SER A 105 7.87 11.74 2.82
N GLY A 106 8.58 11.92 1.70
CA GLY A 106 10.05 12.02 1.68
C GLY A 106 10.57 13.19 2.51
N GLN A 107 9.97 14.38 2.35
CA GLN A 107 10.29 15.54 3.17
C GLN A 107 10.04 15.29 4.66
N ALA A 108 8.94 14.64 5.01
CA ALA A 108 8.62 14.29 6.39
C ALA A 108 9.63 13.28 6.97
N THR A 109 10.06 12.29 6.19
CA THR A 109 11.07 11.30 6.58
C THR A 109 12.42 11.95 6.86
N ILE A 110 12.86 12.85 5.98
CA ILE A 110 14.14 13.57 6.15
C ILE A 110 14.08 14.44 7.40
N LYS A 111 12.98 15.17 7.63
CA LYS A 111 12.80 15.96 8.86
C LYS A 111 12.84 15.11 10.11
N ALA A 112 12.16 13.95 10.11
CA ALA A 112 12.15 13.01 11.22
C ALA A 112 13.55 12.41 11.48
N PHE A 113 14.34 12.18 10.43
CA PHE A 113 15.72 11.71 10.54
C PHE A 113 16.64 12.77 11.17
N VAL A 114 16.57 14.01 10.68
CA VAL A 114 17.40 15.13 11.19
C VAL A 114 17.04 15.48 12.64
N ARG A 115 15.77 15.39 13.01
CA ARG A 115 15.31 15.73 14.37
C ARG A 115 15.52 14.61 15.39
N HIS A 116 15.96 13.43 14.95
CA HIS A 116 16.03 12.22 15.77
C HIS A 116 14.73 11.93 16.55
N ASP A 117 13.58 12.24 15.93
CA ASP A 117 12.29 12.03 16.58
C ASP A 117 12.04 10.51 16.72
N ALA A 118 11.88 10.07 17.97
CA ALA A 118 11.41 8.73 18.31
C ALA A 118 9.90 8.75 18.56
N ASP A 119 9.21 7.70 18.13
CA ASP A 119 7.82 7.50 18.52
C ASP A 119 7.82 6.83 19.89
N MET A 120 7.40 7.57 20.93
CA MET A 120 7.38 7.08 22.30
C MET A 120 6.18 6.14 22.49
N ARG A 121 6.46 4.84 22.36
CA ARG A 121 5.52 3.72 22.57
C ARG A 121 6.19 2.71 23.51
N SER A 122 5.67 1.49 23.60
CA SER A 122 6.33 0.45 24.43
C SER A 122 7.64 -0.08 23.84
N ILE A 123 7.93 0.25 22.57
CA ILE A 123 9.25 0.12 21.94
C ILE A 123 9.53 1.48 21.30
N ASP A 124 10.56 2.18 21.77
CA ASP A 124 10.99 3.45 21.19
C ASP A 124 11.59 3.20 19.81
N MET A 125 10.77 3.37 18.77
CA MET A 125 11.18 3.17 17.38
C MET A 125 11.42 4.52 16.70
N PRO A 126 12.53 4.68 15.96
CA PRO A 126 12.77 5.93 15.26
C PRO A 126 11.70 6.17 14.19
N LYS A 127 11.08 7.37 14.21
CA LYS A 127 9.98 7.70 13.29
C LYS A 127 10.39 7.61 11.82
N TRP A 128 11.65 7.92 11.51
CA TRP A 128 12.16 7.85 10.14
C TRP A 128 12.07 6.45 9.53
N LEU A 129 12.11 5.39 10.35
CA LEU A 129 12.03 4.02 9.87
C LEU A 129 10.61 3.71 9.38
N LEU A 130 9.59 4.16 10.12
CA LEU A 130 8.19 4.05 9.72
C LEU A 130 7.89 4.93 8.51
N LEU A 131 8.23 6.22 8.61
CA LEU A 131 7.93 7.20 7.57
C LEU A 131 8.69 6.90 6.27
N GLY A 132 9.87 6.30 6.34
CA GLY A 132 10.70 5.93 5.18
C GLY A 132 10.07 4.85 4.29
N SER A 133 9.18 4.03 4.84
CA SER A 133 8.42 3.05 4.04
C SER A 133 7.41 3.71 3.08
N MET A 134 6.86 4.87 3.46
CA MET A 134 5.86 5.60 2.68
C MET A 134 6.37 6.10 1.32
N PRO A 135 7.50 6.84 1.21
CA PRO A 135 8.00 7.32 -0.07
C PRO A 135 8.41 6.15 -0.98
N LEU A 136 8.91 5.05 -0.42
CA LEU A 136 9.25 3.84 -1.18
C LEU A 136 8.00 3.21 -1.80
N CYS A 137 6.93 3.07 -1.01
CA CYS A 137 5.63 2.60 -1.45
C CYS A 137 5.03 3.49 -2.56
N PHE A 138 4.92 4.80 -2.30
CA PHE A 138 4.34 5.75 -3.27
C PHE A 138 5.16 5.82 -4.57
N GLY A 139 6.48 5.63 -4.50
CA GLY A 139 7.34 5.56 -5.68
C GLY A 139 7.06 4.34 -6.54
N LEU A 140 6.98 3.16 -5.92
CA LEU A 140 6.61 1.93 -6.60
C LEU A 140 5.19 2.04 -7.20
N MET A 141 4.26 2.67 -6.48
CA MET A 141 2.90 2.87 -6.94
C MET A 141 2.82 3.83 -8.14
N ALA A 142 3.56 4.94 -8.10
CA ALA A 142 3.68 5.88 -9.22
C ALA A 142 4.21 5.19 -10.48
N LEU A 143 5.22 4.32 -10.36
CA LEU A 143 5.76 3.53 -11.47
C LEU A 143 4.73 2.55 -12.06
N ASN A 144 3.92 1.91 -11.20
CA ASN A 144 2.84 1.03 -11.66
C ASN A 144 1.74 1.82 -12.39
N PHE A 145 1.36 3.00 -11.89
CA PHE A 145 0.40 3.86 -12.61
C PHE A 145 0.95 4.40 -13.93
N LEU A 146 2.24 4.74 -13.98
CA LEU A 146 2.91 5.19 -15.20
C LEU A 146 2.84 4.14 -16.31
N ARG A 147 2.91 2.85 -15.94
CA ARG A 147 2.70 1.72 -16.87
C ARG A 147 1.30 1.73 -17.48
N PHE A 148 0.25 2.04 -16.72
CA PHE A 148 -1.11 2.13 -17.25
C PHE A 148 -1.34 3.36 -18.14
N VAL A 149 -0.59 4.45 -17.89
CA VAL A 149 -0.67 5.67 -18.71
C VAL A 149 -0.04 5.48 -20.09
N PHE A 150 1.18 4.91 -20.14
CA PHE A 150 1.92 4.71 -21.40
C PHE A 150 1.71 3.33 -22.04
N GLY A 151 1.10 2.40 -21.31
CA GLY A 151 0.86 1.05 -21.77
C GLY A 151 -0.28 0.94 -22.79
N PRO A 152 -0.32 -0.16 -23.56
CA PRO A 152 -1.41 -0.47 -24.47
C PRO A 152 -2.71 -0.88 -23.74
N GLU A 153 -2.61 -1.33 -22.49
CA GLU A 153 -3.75 -1.77 -21.68
C GLU A 153 -4.30 -0.63 -20.83
N PRO A 154 -5.57 -0.22 -21.03
CA PRO A 154 -6.21 0.77 -20.16
C PRO A 154 -6.45 0.20 -18.75
N MET A 155 -6.54 1.10 -17.78
CA MET A 155 -6.86 0.76 -16.39
C MET A 155 -8.30 0.28 -16.24
N HIS A 156 -9.23 0.81 -17.05
CA HIS A 156 -10.62 0.38 -17.09
C HIS A 156 -10.91 -0.42 -18.35
N THR A 157 -11.47 -1.61 -18.18
CA THR A 157 -11.88 -2.49 -19.28
C THR A 157 -13.18 -2.02 -19.94
N GLY A 158 -14.01 -1.23 -19.22
CA GLY A 158 -15.27 -0.69 -19.73
C GLY A 158 -16.37 -1.74 -19.91
N GLU A 159 -16.12 -2.99 -19.52
CA GLU A 159 -17.11 -4.05 -19.48
C GLU A 159 -17.71 -4.11 -18.08
N ALA A 160 -19.03 -3.93 -17.98
CA ALA A 160 -19.73 -4.06 -16.71
C ALA A 160 -19.78 -5.53 -16.29
N GLY A 161 -19.14 -5.87 -15.17
CA GLY A 161 -19.49 -7.05 -14.37
C GLY A 161 -19.37 -8.43 -15.03
N VAL A 162 -18.22 -8.78 -15.61
CA VAL A 162 -17.96 -10.16 -16.09
C VAL A 162 -16.91 -10.91 -15.27
N HIS A 163 -16.32 -10.28 -14.25
CA HIS A 163 -15.30 -10.90 -13.41
C HIS A 163 -15.57 -10.66 -11.92
N GLU A 164 -16.67 -11.23 -11.44
CA GLU A 164 -16.75 -11.71 -10.05
C GLU A 164 -16.36 -13.21 -10.01
#